data_AF-A0A2M7PTF0-F1
#
_entry.id   AF-A0A2M7PTF0-F1
#
_cell.length_a   1.000
_cell.length_b   1.000
_cell.length_c   1.000
_cell.angle_alpha   90.00
_cell.angle_beta   90.00
_cell.angle_gamma   90.00
#
_symmetry.space_group_name_H-M   'P 1'
#
loop_
_entity.id
_entity.type
_entity.pdbx_description
1 polymer ?
#
loop_
_entity_poly.entity_id
_entity_poly.type
_entity_poly.pdbx_seq_one_letter_code
_entity_poly.pdbx_strand_id
1 'polypeptide(L)' 'MNEEINQLIEKAKRSVGAAEKLFDGGDYDFSVSRSYYAMFYCAEAVLLAR' A
#
# COMPACT_ATOMS: atom_id res chain seq x y z
N MET A 1 18.57 -3.11 -6.99
CA MET A 1 17.30 -2.54 -6.46
C MET A 1 17.45 -2.52 -4.96
N ASN A 2 17.26 -1.37 -4.29
CA ASN A 2 17.43 -1.26 -2.84
C ASN A 2 16.41 -2.18 -2.14
N GLU A 3 16.87 -3.01 -1.22
CA GLU A 3 16.03 -3.97 -0.48
C GLU A 3 14.91 -3.27 0.28
N GLU A 4 15.16 -2.08 0.81
CA GLU A 4 14.15 -1.27 1.50
C GLU A 4 13.03 -0.81 0.54
N ILE A 5 13.39 -0.40 -0.68
CA ILE A 5 12.41 -0.04 -1.72
C ILE A 5 11.54 -1.26 -2.06
N ASN A 6 12.13 -2.45 -2.20
CA ASN A 6 11.37 -3.67 -2.47
C ASN A 6 10.36 -3.97 -1.36
N GLN A 7 10.78 -3.85 -0.10
CA GLN A 7 9.93 -4.08 1.06
C GLN A 7 8.76 -3.09 1.12
N LEU A 8 8.99 -1.82 0.77
CA LEU A 8 7.93 -0.80 0.69
C LEU A 8 6.94 -1.13 -0.43
N ILE A 9 7.42 -1.52 -1.61
CA ILE A 9 6.54 -1.93 -2.72
C ILE A 9 5.72 -3.18 -2.35
N GLU A 10 6.30 -4.15 -1.65
CA GLU A 10 5.54 -5.32 -1.18
C GLU A 10 4.53 -4.98 -0.07
N LYS A 11 4.81 -4.00 0.80
CA LYS A 11 3.81 -3.46 1.73
C LYS A 11 2.67 -2.76 1.00
N ALA A 12 2.98 -1.98 -0.03
CA ALA A 12 1.97 -1.31 -0.85
C ALA A 12 1.03 -2.33 -1.53
N LYS A 13 1.59 -3.34 -2.21
CA LYS A 13 0.80 -4.40 -2.86
C LYS A 13 -0.11 -5.14 -1.89
N ARG A 14 0.40 -5.53 -0.71
CA ARG A 14 -0.41 -6.17 0.33
C ARG A 14 -1.53 -5.26 0.83
N SER A 15 -1.27 -3.95 0.93
CA SER A 15 -2.27 -2.98 1.36
C SER A 15 -3.37 -2.81 0.30
N VAL A 16 -3.04 -2.77 -0.99
CA VAL A 16 -4.04 -2.77 -2.08
C VAL A 16 -4.89 -4.03 -2.03
N GLY A 17 -4.28 -5.22 -1.97
CA GLY A 17 -5.05 -6.47 -1.90
C GLY A 17 -5.91 -6.61 -0.64
N ALA A 18 -5.55 -5.94 0.46
CA ALA A 18 -6.42 -5.83 1.63
C ALA A 18 -7.56 -4.83 1.40
N ALA A 19 -7.28 -3.69 0.76
CA ALA A 19 -8.28 -2.69 0.41
C ALA A 19 -9.37 -3.26 -0.49
N GLU A 20 -9.00 -4.07 -1.49
CA GLU A 20 -9.94 -4.77 -2.38
C GLU A 20 -10.86 -5.71 -1.60
N LYS A 21 -10.31 -6.57 -0.73
CA LYS A 21 -11.12 -7.48 0.10
C LYS A 21 -12.08 -6.75 1.03
N LEU A 22 -11.63 -5.63 1.61
CA LEU A 22 -12.46 -4.79 2.49
C LEU A 22 -13.56 -4.09 1.70
N PHE A 23 -13.25 -3.62 0.49
CA PHE A 23 -14.22 -3.01 -0.40
C PHE A 23 -15.32 -4.00 -0.79
N ASP A 24 -14.92 -5.20 -1.22
CA ASP A 24 -15.84 -6.28 -1.59
C ASP A 24 -16.69 -6.77 -0.40
N GLY A 25 -16.14 -6.66 0.83
CA GLY A 25 -16.84 -6.95 2.08
C GLY A 25 -17.77 -5.85 2.58
N GLY A 26 -17.79 -4.67 1.93
CA GLY A 26 -18.59 -3.51 2.37
C GLY A 26 -17.95 -2.66 3.47
N ASP A 27 -16.73 -3.01 3.92
CA ASP A 27 -15.97 -2.30 4.93
C ASP A 27 -15.21 -1.09 4.33
N TYR A 28 -15.97 -0.14 3.78
CA TYR A 28 -15.41 0.95 2.97
C TYR A 28 -14.43 1.86 3.71
N ASP A 29 -14.71 2.22 4.97
CA ASP A 29 -13.83 3.07 5.77
C ASP A 29 -12.44 2.42 5.98
N PHE A 30 -12.43 1.10 6.18
CA PHE A 30 -11.19 0.33 6.28
C PHE A 30 -10.50 0.16 4.92
N SER A 31 -11.26 0.00 3.84
CA SER A 31 -10.72 -0.04 2.48
C SER A 31 -9.99 1.25 2.11
N VAL A 32 -10.59 2.41 2.39
CA VAL A 32 -9.96 3.72 2.18
C VAL A 32 -8.68 3.84 3.00
N SER A 33 -8.71 3.42 4.27
CA SER A 33 -7.53 3.43 5.13
C SER A 33 -6.39 2.59 4.55
N ARG A 34 -6.66 1.40 4.01
CA ARG A 34 -5.65 0.55 3.36
C ARG A 34 -5.14 1.14 2.04
N SER A 35 -6.01 1.80 1.28
CA SER A 35 -5.64 2.50 0.04
C SER A 35 -4.68 3.66 0.33
N TYR A 36 -4.93 4.43 1.39
CA TYR A 36 -4.01 5.49 1.85
C TYR A 36 -2.62 4.94 2.17
N TYR A 37 -2.54 3.87 2.97
CA TYR A 37 -1.25 3.28 3.32
C TYR A 37 -0.51 2.69 2.10
N ALA A 38 -1.24 2.14 1.12
CA ALA A 38 -0.61 1.70 -0.12
C ALA A 38 0.11 2.86 -0.84
N MET A 39 -0.58 4.00 -0.99
CA MET A 39 0.01 5.21 -1.58
C MET A 39 1.17 5.76 -0.75
N PHE A 40 1.04 5.76 0.58
CA PHE A 40 2.10 6.18 1.50
C PHE A 40 3.40 5.38 1.28
N TYR A 41 3.33 4.05 1.26
CA TYR A 41 4.51 3.22 1.01
C TYR A 41 5.11 3.42 -0.37
N CYS A 42 4.28 3.65 -1.40
CA CYS A 42 4.77 4.02 -2.74
C CYS A 42 5.52 5.37 -2.72
N ALA A 43 5.01 6.37 -2.00
CA ALA A 43 5.66 7.66 -1.87
C ALA A 43 7.03 7.55 -1.16
N GLU A 44 7.10 6.79 -0.07
CA GLU A 44 8.38 6.48 0.62
C GLU A 44 9.38 5.82 -0.33
N ALA A 45 8.94 4.82 -1.10
CA ALA A 45 9.78 4.11 -2.06
C ALA A 45 10.33 5.04 -3.15
N VAL A 46 9.50 5.95 -3.67
CA VAL A 46 9.92 6.94 -4.67
C VAL A 46 10.93 7.93 -4.10
N LEU A 47 10.75 8.37 -2.87
CA LEU A 47 11.68 9.29 -2.20
C LEU A 47 13.05 8.62 -1.93
N LEU A 48 13.06 7.34 -1.56
CA LEU A 48 14.29 6.57 -1.36
C LEU A 48 15.01 6.19 -2.67
N ALA A 49 14.30 6.16 -3.79
CA ALA A 49 14.87 5.88 -5.11
C ALA A 49 15.63 7.07 -5.70
N ARG A 50 15.58 8.23 -5.04
CA ARG A 50 16.07 9.52 -5.54
C ARG A 50 17.54 9.78 -5.25
#